data_AF-A0A2T5L1R1-F1
#
_entry.id   AF-A0A2T5L1R1-F1
#
_cell.length_a   1.000
_cell.length_b   1.000
_cell.length_c   1.000
_cell.angle_alpha   90.00
_cell.angle_beta   90.00
_cell.angle_gamma   90.00
#
_symmetry.space_group_name_H-M   'P 1'
#
loop_
_entity.id
_entity.type
_entity.pdbx_description
1 polymer ?
#
loop_
_entity_poly.entity_id
_entity_poly.type
_entity_poly.pdbx_seq_one_letter_code
_entity_poly.pdbx_strand_id
1 'polypeptide(L)' 'MENHSKFRVVAKAVKYHDDGGGQVYRSSYRILDHVGEEIETNTGTNDFDDITSAFNEAFAMGHERLRALSTETIQ' A
#
# COMPACT_ATOMS: atom_id res chain seq x y z
N MET A 1 -10.15 -9.24 -26.72
CA MET A 1 -9.48 -9.44 -25.43
C MET A 1 -9.41 -8.08 -24.76
N GLU A 2 -10.41 -7.76 -23.94
CA GLU A 2 -10.38 -6.50 -23.18
C GLU A 2 -9.23 -6.58 -22.18
N ASN A 3 -8.40 -5.54 -22.16
CA ASN A 3 -7.19 -5.48 -21.37
C ASN A 3 -7.59 -5.12 -19.92
N HIS A 4 -8.16 -6.09 -19.19
CA HIS A 4 -8.61 -5.96 -17.79
C HIS A 4 -7.45 -5.94 -16.78
N SER A 5 -6.19 -5.90 -17.23
CA SER A 5 -5.00 -6.21 -16.43
C SER A 5 -4.37 -5.01 -15.70
N LYS A 6 -5.03 -3.85 -15.63
CA LYS A 6 -4.44 -2.65 -15.01
C LYS A 6 -4.81 -2.54 -13.54
N PHE A 7 -4.09 -3.29 -12.71
CA PHE A 7 -4.08 -3.06 -11.27
C PHE A 7 -3.38 -1.74 -10.93
N ARG A 8 -3.79 -1.11 -9.82
CA ARG A 8 -3.22 0.16 -9.33
C ARG A 8 -2.90 0.06 -7.86
N VAL A 9 -1.75 0.60 -7.47
CA VAL A 9 -1.36 0.76 -6.06
C VAL A 9 -1.79 2.15 -5.60
N VAL A 10 -2.48 2.21 -4.46
CA VAL A 10 -2.82 3.44 -3.75
C VAL A 10 -2.07 3.43 -2.42
N ALA A 11 -0.96 4.16 -2.35
CA ALA A 11 -0.16 4.32 -1.14
C ALA A 11 -0.71 5.45 -0.26
N LYS A 12 -0.64 5.27 1.05
CA LYS A 12 -1.07 6.22 2.07
C LYS A 12 -0.13 6.17 3.28
N ALA A 13 0.05 7.31 3.91
CA ALA A 13 0.63 7.42 5.24
C ALA A 13 -0.51 7.76 6.21
N VAL A 14 -0.77 6.87 7.17
CA VAL A 14 -1.82 7.04 8.17
C VAL A 14 -1.21 7.62 9.44
N LYS A 15 -1.76 8.73 9.92
CA LYS A 15 -1.32 9.37 11.17
C LYS A 15 -2.00 8.72 12.38
N TYR A 16 -1.24 8.46 13.44
CA TYR A 16 -1.74 8.05 14.77
C TYR A 16 -0.92 8.75 15.85
N HIS A 17 -1.42 8.62 17.08
CA HIS A 17 -0.73 9.06 18.27
C HIS A 17 -0.15 7.82 18.95
N ASP A 18 1.12 7.87 19.32
CA ASP A 18 1.71 6.85 20.18
C ASP A 18 1.23 7.04 21.64
N ASP A 19 1.53 6.06 22.50
CA ASP A 19 1.16 6.09 23.92
C ASP A 19 1.83 7.23 24.71
N GLY A 20 2.87 7.85 24.16
CA GLY A 20 3.56 9.02 24.71
C GLY A 20 2.97 10.36 24.23
N GLY A 21 1.94 10.34 23.40
CA GLY A 21 1.35 11.53 22.78
C GLY A 21 2.14 12.09 21.59
N GLY A 22 3.17 11.37 21.13
CA GLY A 22 3.91 11.63 19.91
C GLY A 22 3.06 11.38 18.67
N GLN A 23 3.35 12.09 17.59
CA GLN A 23 2.69 11.91 16.30
C GLN A 23 3.56 11.06 15.41
N VAL A 24 2.99 9.95 14.94
CA VAL A 24 3.68 8.95 14.14
C VAL A 24 2.81 8.56 12.94
N TYR A 25 3.45 8.05 11.89
CA TYR A 25 2.86 7.71 10.60
C TYR A 25 3.19 6.27 10.23
N ARG A 26 2.22 5.54 9.67
CA ARG A 26 2.32 4.12 9.33
C ARG A 26 1.95 3.98 7.89
N SER A 27 2.73 3.18 7.20
CA SER A 27 2.50 2.84 5.81
C SER A 27 1.19 2.06 5.67
N SER A 28 0.39 2.39 4.68
CA SER A 28 -0.78 1.62 4.29
C SER A 28 -0.96 1.68 2.78
N TYR A 29 -1.18 0.55 2.14
CA TYR A 29 -1.47 0.49 0.71
C TYR A 29 -2.76 -0.26 0.44
N ARG A 30 -3.38 0.09 -0.68
CA ARG A 30 -4.47 -0.69 -1.29
C ARG A 30 -4.08 -1.02 -2.72
N ILE A 31 -4.43 -2.22 -3.17
CA ILE A 31 -4.39 -2.58 -4.58
C ILE A 31 -5.82 -2.57 -5.09
N LEU A 32 -6.03 -1.85 -6.18
CA LEU A 32 -7.31 -1.76 -6.85
C LEU A 32 -7.22 -2.45 -8.21
N ASP A 33 -8.32 -3.04 -8.65
CA ASP A 33 -8.44 -3.57 -10.00
C ASP A 33 -8.71 -2.47 -11.05
N HIS A 34 -9.02 -2.90 -12.27
CA HIS A 34 -9.26 -2.02 -13.40
C HIS A 34 -10.55 -1.17 -13.30
N VAL A 35 -11.55 -1.60 -12.50
CA VAL A 35 -12.78 -0.82 -12.22
C VAL A 35 -12.68 0.00 -10.93
N GLY A 36 -11.59 -0.19 -10.17
CA GLY A 36 -11.33 0.53 -8.92
C GLY A 36 -11.82 -0.22 -7.68
N GLU A 37 -12.20 -1.49 -7.81
CA GLU A 37 -12.53 -2.33 -6.67
C GLU A 37 -11.29 -2.73 -5.91
N GLU A 38 -11.38 -2.77 -4.59
CA GLU A 38 -10.28 -3.21 -3.73
C GLU A 38 -10.11 -4.71 -3.83
N ILE A 39 -8.90 -5.14 -4.18
CA ILE A 39 -8.54 -6.56 -4.19
C ILE A 39 -7.69 -6.93 -2.97
N GLU A 40 -6.91 -5.99 -2.45
CA GLU A 40 -6.05 -6.21 -1.29
C GLU A 40 -5.75 -4.89 -0.58
N THR A 41 -5.59 -4.96 0.74
CA THR A 41 -5.12 -3.85 1.57
C THR A 41 -4.15 -4.37 2.62
N ASN A 42 -3.13 -3.59 2.94
CA ASN A 42 -2.21 -3.92 4.01
C ASN A 42 -1.69 -2.64 4.69
N THR A 43 -1.29 -2.80 5.94
CA THR A 43 -0.73 -1.74 6.78
C THR A 43 0.61 -2.25 7.29
N GLY A 44 1.67 -1.47 7.12
CA GLY A 44 2.99 -1.82 7.62
C GLY A 44 3.01 -1.85 9.15
N THR A 45 4.06 -2.44 9.70
CA THR A 45 4.22 -2.62 11.14
C THR A 45 5.11 -1.56 11.78
N ASN A 46 5.85 -0.81 10.96
CA ASN A 46 6.80 0.20 11.42
C ASN A 46 6.13 1.55 11.62
N ASP A 47 6.58 2.26 12.64
CA ASP A 47 6.21 3.64 12.90
C ASP A 47 7.28 4.58 12.37
N PHE A 48 6.83 5.64 11.71
CA PHE A 48 7.70 6.69 11.17
C PHE A 48 7.37 8.02 11.82
N ASP A 49 8.43 8.78 12.14
CA ASP A 49 8.27 10.13 12.66
C ASP A 49 7.88 11.14 11.56
N ASP A 50 7.95 10.74 10.29
CA ASP A 50 7.63 11.59 9.15
C ASP A 50 6.71 10.91 8.12
N ILE A 51 5.86 11.73 7.51
CA ILE A 51 4.86 11.29 6.52
C ILE A 51 5.49 10.74 5.23
N THR A 52 6.65 11.24 4.84
CA THR A 52 7.29 10.89 3.57
C THR A 52 7.86 9.48 3.63
N SER A 53 8.51 9.10 4.73
CA SER A 53 9.02 7.75 4.94
C SER A 53 7.89 6.72 4.98
N ALA A 54 6.81 6.99 5.73
CA ALA A 54 5.63 6.12 5.76
C ALA A 54 4.99 5.96 4.38
N PHE A 55 4.89 7.04 3.60
CA PHE A 55 4.35 6.98 2.23
C PHE A 55 5.26 6.17 1.30
N ASN A 56 6.57 6.38 1.37
CA ASN A 56 7.54 5.67 0.53
C ASN A 56 7.55 4.18 0.84
N GLU A 57 7.46 3.79 2.12
CA GLU A 57 7.32 2.38 2.50
C GLU A 57 6.00 1.80 1.98
N ALA A 58 4.86 2.51 2.13
CA ALA A 58 3.58 2.07 1.59
C ALA A 58 3.62 1.86 0.07
N PHE A 59 4.28 2.76 -0.65
CA PHE A 59 4.47 2.67 -2.09
C PHE A 59 5.32 1.45 -2.47
N ALA A 60 6.45 1.24 -1.78
CA ALA A 60 7.32 0.10 -2.00
C ALA A 60 6.59 -1.23 -1.74
N MET A 61 5.94 -1.37 -0.59
CA MET A 61 5.17 -2.56 -0.22
C MET A 61 4.06 -2.88 -1.23
N GLY A 62 3.26 -1.89 -1.61
CA GLY A 62 2.18 -2.08 -2.55
C GLY A 62 2.66 -2.49 -3.94
N HIS A 63 3.78 -1.92 -4.41
CA HIS A 63 4.38 -2.29 -5.69
C HIS A 63 5.03 -3.68 -5.68
N GLU A 64 5.71 -4.05 -4.59
CA GLU A 64 6.25 -5.39 -4.41
C GLU A 64 5.12 -6.44 -4.44
N ARG A 65 4.04 -6.18 -3.71
CA ARG A 65 2.89 -7.08 -3.71
C ARG A 65 2.21 -7.16 -5.07
N LEU A 66 2.04 -6.03 -5.76
CA LEU A 66 1.48 -6.03 -7.10
C LEU A 66 2.33 -6.86 -8.07
N ARG A 67 3.66 -6.82 -7.94
CA ARG A 67 4.57 -7.65 -8.73
C ARG A 67 4.38 -9.14 -8.43
N ALA A 68 4.20 -9.50 -7.16
CA ALA A 68 3.91 -10.87 -6.75
C ALA A 68 2.59 -11.37 -7.35
N LEU A 69 1.50 -10.61 -7.22
CA LEU A 69 0.19 -10.91 -7.81
C LEU A 69 0.27 -11.10 -9.34
N SER A 70 1.05 -10.24 -10.01
CA SER A 70 1.26 -10.35 -11.46
C SER A 70 2.01 -11.62 -11.85
N THR A 71 2.89 -12.12 -10.96
CA THR A 71 3.65 -13.37 -11.19
C THR A 71 2.76 -14.60 -10.92
N GLU A 72 1.95 -14.57 -9.86
CA GLU A 72 0.97 -15.60 -9.51
C GLU A 72 -0.09 -15.79 -10.60
N THR A 73 -0.48 -14.70 -11.30
CA THR A 73 -1.51 -14.74 -12.36
C THR A 73 -1.01 -15.32 -13.70
N ILE A 74 0.32 -15.39 -13.90
CA ILE A 74 0.93 -15.88 -15.16
C ILE A 74 1.19 -17.39 -15.12
N GLN A 75 1.11 -18.03 -13.95
CA GLN A 75 1.23 -19.49 -13.78
C GLN A 75 -0.11 -20.21 -13.97
#